data_AF-A0A3D0DQH2-F1
#
_entry.id   AF-A0A3D0DQH2-F1
#
_cell.length_a   1.000
_cell.length_b   1.000
_cell.length_c   1.000
_cell.angle_alpha   90.00
_cell.angle_beta   90.00
_cell.angle_gamma   90.00
#
_symmetry.space_group_name_H-M   'P 1'
#
loop_
_entity.id
_entity.type
_entity.pdbx_description
1 polymer ?
#
loop_
_entity_poly.entity_id
_entity_poly.type
_entity_poly.pdbx_seq_one_letter_code
_entity_poly.pdbx_strand_id
1 'polypeptide(L)'
;MADSQRGARVMEGCAVGEGDRLDTRSAAWAAMAFAQLGQGERAWALLDAINPARRTATLEDCADYGLEPYVMADCVPPAHPYVGCGHGSWYTSSAGWTYRLIVESLLGIGRQGERLVLSPQLPCGWPGFRLDYRYRTTLYEIEVRFAEADALLVDGREEEGNLVPLTDDGRTHQVELLVARRHGAAIAAASEEPQSKSIT
;
A
#
# COMPACT_ATOMS: atom_id res chain seq x y z
N MET A 1 37.32 12.24 -22.97
CA MET A 1 37.47 13.25 -21.91
C MET A 1 36.11 13.89 -21.58
N ALA A 2 35.06 13.07 -21.35
CA ALA A 2 33.67 13.55 -21.20
C ALA A 2 32.84 12.77 -20.16
N ASP A 3 33.50 12.11 -19.21
CA ASP A 3 32.84 11.21 -18.23
C ASP A 3 32.89 11.74 -16.78
N SER A 4 33.56 12.87 -16.55
CA SER A 4 33.82 13.38 -15.19
C SER A 4 32.78 14.39 -14.69
N GLN A 5 31.75 14.73 -15.47
CA GLN A 5 30.79 15.79 -15.12
C GLN A 5 29.41 15.28 -14.64
N ARG A 6 29.11 13.97 -14.70
CA ARG A 6 27.84 13.43 -14.19
C ARG A 6 27.81 13.27 -12.66
N GLY A 7 28.95 13.01 -12.02
CA GLY A 7 29.02 12.76 -10.57
C GLY A 7 28.86 14.01 -9.68
N ALA A 8 29.02 15.21 -10.22
CA ALA A 8 29.13 16.44 -9.42
C ALA A 8 27.81 17.20 -9.20
N ARG A 9 26.68 16.81 -9.82
CA ARG A 9 25.38 17.48 -9.63
C ARG A 9 24.56 16.98 -8.43
N VAL A 10 25.06 15.98 -7.70
CA VAL A 10 24.30 15.29 -6.65
C VAL A 10 24.21 16.11 -5.34
N MET A 11 24.98 17.20 -5.19
CA MET A 11 25.16 17.88 -3.89
C MET A 11 24.89 19.41 -3.90
N GLU A 12 24.32 19.98 -4.96
CA GLU A 12 23.82 21.37 -4.90
C GLU A 12 22.36 21.38 -4.44
N GLY A 13 22.15 22.00 -3.28
CA GLY A 13 20.87 22.05 -2.57
C GLY A 13 19.69 22.44 -3.46
N CYS A 14 18.76 21.51 -3.58
CA CYS A 14 17.56 21.61 -4.38
C CYS A 14 16.53 22.54 -3.71
N ALA A 15 16.65 23.85 -3.93
CA ALA A 15 15.58 24.80 -3.62
C ALA A 15 14.51 24.75 -4.73
N VAL A 16 13.82 23.61 -4.85
CA VAL A 16 12.63 23.48 -5.71
C VAL A 16 11.44 24.04 -4.93
N GLY A 17 10.77 25.04 -5.50
CA GLY A 17 9.56 25.64 -4.94
C GLY A 17 8.49 24.59 -4.64
N GLU A 18 7.69 24.87 -3.61
CA GLU A 18 6.72 23.96 -2.98
C GLU A 18 5.62 23.43 -3.93
N GLY A 19 5.47 24.01 -5.13
CA GLY A 19 4.39 23.69 -6.08
C GLY A 19 4.63 22.55 -7.07
N ASP A 20 5.88 22.10 -7.28
CA ASP A 20 6.22 21.14 -8.37
C ASP A 20 6.72 19.78 -7.85
N ARG A 21 6.46 19.45 -6.58
CA ARG A 21 6.94 18.24 -5.92
C ARG A 21 5.77 17.29 -5.67
N LEU A 22 5.87 16.04 -6.17
CA LEU A 22 4.97 14.97 -5.72
C LEU A 22 5.43 14.53 -4.34
N ASP A 23 4.79 15.10 -3.32
CA ASP A 23 4.91 14.65 -1.93
C ASP A 23 4.43 13.19 -1.81
N THR A 24 5.32 12.31 -1.36
CA THR A 24 5.08 10.85 -1.29
C THR A 24 3.90 10.54 -0.38
N ARG A 25 3.71 11.31 0.70
CA ARG A 25 2.56 11.19 1.60
C ARG A 25 1.25 11.54 0.88
N SER A 26 1.21 12.63 0.12
CA SER A 26 0.03 13.03 -0.65
C SER A 26 -0.31 12.01 -1.74
N ALA A 27 0.71 11.44 -2.40
CA ALA A 27 0.54 10.33 -3.31
C ALA A 27 -0.06 9.09 -2.62
N ALA A 28 0.43 8.78 -1.40
CA ALA A 28 -0.13 7.68 -0.61
C ALA A 28 -1.60 7.92 -0.26
N TRP A 29 -1.99 9.13 0.16
CA TRP A 29 -3.40 9.47 0.40
C TRP A 29 -4.28 9.35 -0.84
N ALA A 30 -3.80 9.82 -1.99
CA ALA A 30 -4.51 9.66 -3.26
C ALA A 30 -4.69 8.16 -3.60
N ALA A 31 -3.66 7.34 -3.40
CA ALA A 31 -3.74 5.90 -3.60
C ALA A 31 -4.74 5.24 -2.63
N MET A 32 -4.76 5.64 -1.36
CA MET A 32 -5.74 5.15 -0.38
C MET A 32 -7.17 5.52 -0.80
N ALA A 33 -7.39 6.72 -1.33
CA ALA A 33 -8.70 7.15 -1.84
C ALA A 33 -9.12 6.33 -3.07
N PHE A 34 -8.21 6.06 -4.02
CA PHE A 34 -8.50 5.19 -5.16
C PHE A 34 -8.85 3.77 -4.71
N ALA A 35 -8.14 3.22 -3.73
CA ALA A 35 -8.46 1.92 -3.16
C ALA A 35 -9.87 1.90 -2.55
N GLN A 36 -10.27 2.93 -1.79
CA GLN A 36 -11.62 3.05 -1.22
C GLN A 36 -12.72 3.16 -2.30
N LEU A 37 -12.41 3.76 -3.46
CA LEU A 37 -13.33 3.83 -4.60
C LEU A 37 -13.37 2.55 -5.44
N GLY A 38 -12.68 1.48 -5.02
CA GLY A 38 -12.58 0.22 -5.77
C GLY A 38 -11.69 0.32 -7.02
N GLN A 39 -10.85 1.34 -7.12
CA GLN A 39 -9.93 1.57 -8.24
C GLN A 39 -8.54 1.02 -7.90
N GLY A 40 -8.46 -0.27 -7.55
CA GLY A 40 -7.24 -0.93 -7.08
C GLY A 40 -6.03 -0.77 -8.01
N GLU A 41 -6.19 -0.98 -9.31
CA GLU A 41 -5.10 -0.83 -10.30
C GLU A 41 -4.47 0.57 -10.27
N ARG A 42 -5.27 1.63 -10.08
CA ARG A 42 -4.75 3.00 -9.94
C ARG A 42 -4.02 3.20 -8.61
N ALA A 43 -4.53 2.61 -7.54
CA ALA A 43 -3.89 2.67 -6.23
C ALA A 43 -2.51 1.98 -6.24
N TRP A 44 -2.39 0.81 -6.89
CA TRP A 44 -1.12 0.11 -7.07
C TRP A 44 -0.15 0.88 -7.97
N ALA A 45 -0.62 1.47 -9.07
CA ALA A 45 0.22 2.29 -9.94
C ALA A 45 0.85 3.48 -9.19
N LEU A 46 0.09 4.12 -8.29
CA LEU A 46 0.63 5.18 -7.44
C LEU A 46 1.65 4.68 -6.43
N LEU A 47 1.44 3.50 -5.83
CA LEU A 47 2.44 2.89 -4.96
C LEU A 47 3.74 2.61 -5.75
N ASP A 48 3.65 2.01 -6.93
CA ASP A 48 4.81 1.71 -7.76
C ASP A 48 5.58 2.99 -8.14
N ALA A 49 4.87 4.10 -8.37
CA ALA A 49 5.48 5.38 -8.69
C ALA A 49 6.34 5.95 -7.55
N ILE A 50 5.99 5.68 -6.28
CA ILE A 50 6.67 6.20 -5.09
C ILE A 50 7.57 5.17 -4.38
N ASN A 51 7.47 3.89 -4.73
CA ASN A 51 8.19 2.80 -4.06
C ASN A 51 9.69 2.81 -4.42
N PRO A 52 10.60 3.06 -3.46
CA PRO A 52 12.04 3.09 -3.71
C PRO A 52 12.55 1.83 -4.40
N ALA A 53 12.08 0.65 -3.99
CA ALA A 53 12.51 -0.62 -4.58
C ALA A 53 12.11 -0.77 -6.05
N ARG A 54 10.99 -0.17 -6.47
CA ARG A 54 10.59 -0.11 -7.88
C ARG A 54 11.40 0.91 -8.65
N ARG A 55 11.65 2.07 -8.02
CA ARG A 55 12.43 3.18 -8.59
C ARG A 55 13.93 2.93 -8.65
N THR A 56 14.39 1.80 -8.13
CA THR A 56 15.81 1.41 -8.08
C THR A 56 16.00 -0.04 -8.53
N ALA A 57 15.13 -0.49 -9.43
CA ALA A 57 15.13 -1.87 -9.93
C ALA A 57 16.39 -2.20 -10.74
N THR A 58 17.00 -1.20 -11.39
CA THR A 58 18.27 -1.32 -12.12
C THR A 58 19.32 -0.34 -11.60
N LEU A 59 20.58 -0.56 -11.97
CA LEU A 59 21.67 0.36 -11.62
C LEU A 59 21.51 1.75 -12.26
N GLU A 60 20.89 1.83 -13.44
CA GLU A 60 20.56 3.11 -14.08
C GLU A 60 19.47 3.83 -13.29
N ASP A 61 18.41 3.13 -12.89
CA ASP A 61 17.35 3.70 -12.05
C ASP A 61 17.89 4.17 -10.69
N CYS A 62 18.85 3.46 -10.09
CA CYS A 62 19.55 3.90 -8.88
C CYS A 62 20.27 5.23 -9.08
N ALA A 63 20.98 5.38 -10.20
CA ALA A 63 21.71 6.60 -10.53
C ALA A 63 20.76 7.79 -10.75
N ASP A 64 19.61 7.55 -11.38
CA ASP A 64 18.57 8.55 -11.63
C ASP A 64 17.80 8.90 -10.35
N TYR A 65 17.51 7.92 -9.49
CA TYR A 65 16.82 8.13 -8.22
C TYR A 65 17.68 8.89 -7.22
N GLY A 66 18.98 8.59 -7.14
CA GLY A 66 19.96 9.35 -6.36
C GLY A 66 19.84 9.23 -4.82
N LEU A 67 18.89 8.44 -4.31
CA LEU A 67 18.73 8.13 -2.88
C LEU A 67 18.83 6.62 -2.61
N GLU A 68 18.82 6.24 -1.34
CA GLU A 68 18.94 4.85 -0.93
C GLU A 68 17.70 4.02 -1.33
N PRO A 69 17.89 2.81 -1.88
CA PRO A 69 16.81 2.01 -2.49
C PRO A 69 15.87 1.35 -1.48
N TYR A 70 16.12 1.52 -0.18
CA TYR A 70 15.47 0.80 0.92
C TYR A 70 14.75 1.70 1.92
N VAL A 71 14.77 3.03 1.74
CA VAL A 71 14.02 3.98 2.57
C VAL A 71 13.15 4.87 1.71
N MET A 72 12.00 5.26 2.25
CA MET A 72 11.09 6.18 1.54
C MET A 72 11.73 7.57 1.39
N ALA A 73 11.54 8.16 0.21
CA ALA A 73 11.76 9.60 0.01
C ALA A 73 10.53 10.40 0.42
N ASP A 74 10.75 11.65 0.82
CA ASP A 74 9.71 12.61 1.14
C ASP A 74 8.95 13.05 -0.11
N CYS A 75 9.68 13.23 -1.23
CA CYS A 75 9.07 13.50 -2.52
C CYS A 75 9.90 12.98 -3.69
N VAL A 76 9.23 12.81 -4.83
CA VAL A 76 9.84 12.47 -6.13
C VAL A 76 9.29 13.44 -7.17
N PRO A 77 10.05 14.46 -7.62
CA PRO A 77 9.54 15.43 -8.58
C PRO A 77 9.16 14.77 -9.92
N PRO A 78 7.97 15.04 -10.47
CA PRO A 78 7.55 14.51 -11.77
C PRO A 78 8.06 15.36 -12.96
N ALA A 79 8.69 16.52 -12.70
CA ALA A 79 9.04 17.51 -13.71
C ALA A 79 10.55 17.85 -13.73
N HIS A 80 11.00 18.32 -14.89
CA HIS A 80 12.39 18.70 -15.17
C HIS A 80 12.85 19.85 -14.25
N PRO A 81 14.13 19.91 -13.83
CA PRO A 81 15.27 19.07 -14.22
C PRO A 81 15.49 17.80 -13.39
N TYR A 82 14.65 17.54 -12.40
CA TYR A 82 14.87 16.47 -11.41
C TYR A 82 13.83 15.35 -11.50
N VAL A 83 13.34 15.08 -12.72
CA VAL A 83 12.31 14.04 -12.95
C VAL A 83 12.80 12.73 -12.36
N GLY A 84 12.08 12.24 -11.38
CA GLY A 84 12.34 10.92 -10.80
C GLY A 84 13.43 10.86 -9.73
N CYS A 85 14.14 11.96 -9.44
CA CYS A 85 15.12 12.02 -8.36
C CYS A 85 14.42 12.07 -6.99
N GLY A 86 14.78 11.17 -6.09
CA GLY A 86 14.31 11.21 -4.72
C GLY A 86 14.86 12.43 -3.97
N HIS A 87 14.05 13.02 -3.09
CA HIS A 87 14.50 14.08 -2.19
C HIS A 87 14.00 13.82 -0.76
N GLY A 88 14.88 14.04 0.23
CA GLY A 88 14.61 13.85 1.65
C GLY A 88 14.35 12.39 2.02
N SER A 89 15.37 11.66 2.45
CA SER A 89 15.22 10.27 2.95
C SER A 89 15.19 10.22 4.49
N TRP A 90 14.83 9.05 5.02
CA TRP A 90 14.81 8.70 6.46
C TRP A 90 13.79 9.43 7.32
N TYR A 91 13.94 10.75 7.48
CA TYR A 91 13.15 11.54 8.42
C TYR A 91 11.91 12.13 7.74
N THR A 92 10.97 11.27 7.37
CA THR A 92 9.71 11.66 6.74
C THR A 92 8.54 10.80 7.22
N SER A 93 7.35 11.43 7.29
CA SER A 93 6.08 10.74 7.55
C SER A 93 5.65 9.80 6.41
N SER A 94 6.30 9.90 5.24
CA SER A 94 6.01 9.08 4.07
C SER A 94 6.12 7.58 4.33
N ALA A 95 7.04 7.14 5.20
CA ALA A 95 7.16 5.74 5.60
C ALA A 95 5.89 5.23 6.30
N GLY A 96 5.37 5.99 7.28
CA GLY A 96 4.17 5.60 8.02
C GLY A 96 2.91 5.57 7.14
N TRP A 97 2.74 6.56 6.27
CA TRP A 97 1.60 6.60 5.34
C TRP A 97 1.67 5.54 4.26
N THR A 98 2.86 5.24 3.74
CA THR A 98 3.05 4.18 2.73
C THR A 98 2.82 2.81 3.36
N TYR A 99 3.27 2.58 4.60
CA TYR A 99 2.97 1.36 5.33
C TYR A 99 1.46 1.16 5.48
N ARG A 100 0.75 2.21 5.89
CA ARG A 100 -0.71 2.19 6.04
C ARG A 100 -1.42 1.93 4.71
N LEU A 101 -1.00 2.59 3.63
CA LEU A 101 -1.50 2.32 2.27
C LEU A 101 -1.36 0.84 1.91
N ILE A 102 -0.16 0.27 2.08
CA ILE A 102 0.11 -1.12 1.71
C ILE A 102 -0.74 -2.06 2.55
N VAL A 103 -0.70 -1.94 3.88
CA VAL A 103 -1.34 -2.89 4.79
C VAL A 103 -2.85 -2.72 4.83
N GLU A 104 -3.36 -1.51 5.08
CA GLU A 104 -4.79 -1.30 5.33
C GLU A 104 -5.59 -1.15 4.04
N SER A 105 -5.04 -0.52 2.99
CA SER A 105 -5.80 -0.18 1.80
C SER A 105 -5.58 -1.14 0.62
N LEU A 106 -4.35 -1.59 0.39
CA LEU A 106 -4.03 -2.45 -0.76
C LEU A 106 -4.16 -3.94 -0.41
N LEU A 107 -3.46 -4.39 0.64
CA LEU A 107 -3.65 -5.74 1.19
C LEU A 107 -4.98 -5.86 1.94
N GLY A 108 -5.57 -4.73 2.34
CA GLY A 108 -6.94 -4.68 2.87
C GLY A 108 -7.06 -5.19 4.30
N ILE A 109 -6.01 -5.10 5.11
CA ILE A 109 -5.94 -5.68 6.44
C ILE A 109 -6.30 -4.62 7.48
N GLY A 110 -7.49 -4.73 8.08
CA GLY A 110 -7.97 -3.84 9.12
C GLY A 110 -8.37 -4.59 10.38
N ARG A 111 -8.25 -3.97 11.55
CA ARG A 111 -8.77 -4.55 12.81
C ARG A 111 -9.92 -3.70 13.36
N GLN A 112 -11.05 -4.34 13.64
CA GLN A 112 -12.21 -3.73 14.29
C GLN A 112 -12.50 -4.49 15.59
N GLY A 113 -12.03 -3.96 16.71
CA GLY A 113 -12.14 -4.63 18.01
C GLY A 113 -11.43 -5.99 18.00
N GLU A 114 -12.20 -7.06 18.24
CA GLU A 114 -11.75 -8.46 18.21
C GLU A 114 -12.06 -9.14 16.86
N ARG A 115 -12.13 -8.38 15.78
CA ARG A 115 -12.29 -8.89 14.42
C ARG A 115 -11.21 -8.35 13.50
N LEU A 116 -10.71 -9.19 12.62
CA LEU A 116 -9.84 -8.81 11.51
C LEU A 116 -10.70 -8.73 10.24
N VAL A 117 -10.70 -7.59 9.59
CA VAL A 117 -11.38 -7.34 8.32
C VAL A 117 -10.36 -7.56 7.21
N LEU A 118 -10.73 -8.36 6.21
CA LEU A 118 -9.93 -8.61 5.02
C LEU A 118 -10.64 -8.05 3.79
N SER A 119 -10.12 -7.01 3.17
CA SER A 119 -10.70 -6.39 1.97
C SER A 119 -9.64 -6.12 0.90
N PRO A 120 -8.98 -7.18 0.40
CA PRO A 120 -7.80 -7.03 -0.45
C PRO A 120 -8.16 -6.41 -1.81
N GLN A 121 -7.34 -5.49 -2.28
CA GLN A 121 -7.40 -4.90 -3.62
C GLN A 121 -6.31 -5.54 -4.49
N LEU A 122 -6.42 -6.84 -4.80
CA LEU A 122 -5.36 -7.57 -5.50
C LEU A 122 -5.15 -7.07 -6.94
N PRO A 123 -3.90 -6.87 -7.39
CA PRO A 123 -3.59 -6.68 -8.81
C PRO A 123 -3.99 -7.92 -9.62
N CYS A 124 -4.50 -7.73 -10.83
CA CYS A 124 -4.97 -8.84 -11.68
C CYS A 124 -3.92 -9.92 -11.99
N GLY A 125 -2.63 -9.55 -11.99
CA GLY A 125 -1.51 -10.45 -12.26
C GLY A 125 -1.02 -11.27 -11.06
N TRP A 126 -1.52 -11.03 -9.85
CA TRP A 126 -1.07 -11.75 -8.66
C TRP A 126 -1.78 -13.10 -8.51
N PRO A 127 -1.08 -14.16 -8.07
CA PRO A 127 -1.73 -15.42 -7.69
C PRO A 127 -2.51 -15.29 -6.37
N GLY A 128 -2.21 -14.24 -5.59
CA GLY A 128 -2.62 -14.10 -4.19
C GLY A 128 -1.44 -13.65 -3.34
N PHE A 129 -1.62 -13.63 -2.02
CA PHE A 129 -0.55 -13.43 -1.06
C PHE A 129 -0.76 -14.27 0.21
N ARG A 130 0.30 -14.43 0.99
CA ARG A 130 0.24 -14.98 2.34
C ARG A 130 0.76 -13.96 3.33
N LEU A 131 0.16 -13.91 4.53
CA LEU A 131 0.66 -13.12 5.63
C LEU A 131 0.43 -13.81 6.96
N ASP A 132 1.32 -13.51 7.90
CA ASP A 132 1.23 -13.96 9.28
C ASP A 132 0.74 -12.79 10.13
N TYR A 133 -0.47 -12.92 10.67
CA TYR A 133 -1.07 -11.93 11.55
C TYR A 133 -1.07 -12.44 12.99
N ARG A 134 -0.42 -11.69 13.90
CA ARG A 134 -0.36 -12.07 15.31
C ARG A 134 -1.33 -11.24 16.13
N TYR A 135 -2.36 -11.91 16.67
CA TYR A 135 -3.26 -11.35 17.66
C TYR A 135 -2.84 -11.80 19.05
N ARG A 136 -2.19 -10.91 19.80
CA ARG A 136 -1.65 -11.22 21.14
C ARG A 136 -0.72 -12.45 21.07
N THR A 137 -1.09 -13.58 21.67
CA THR A 137 -0.29 -14.81 21.67
C THR A 137 -0.63 -15.77 20.53
N THR A 138 -1.68 -15.47 19.78
CA THR A 138 -2.26 -16.35 18.76
C THR A 138 -1.82 -15.92 17.36
N LEU A 139 -1.45 -16.90 16.53
CA LEU A 139 -0.99 -16.68 15.17
C LEU A 139 -2.10 -17.02 14.17
N TYR A 140 -2.32 -16.15 13.20
CA TYR A 140 -3.22 -16.37 12.07
C TYR A 140 -2.38 -16.42 10.81
N GLU A 141 -2.32 -17.59 10.18
CA GLU A 141 -1.70 -17.78 8.87
C GLU A 141 -2.77 -17.54 7.81
N ILE A 142 -2.67 -16.40 7.11
CA ILE A 142 -3.70 -15.93 6.19
C ILE A 142 -3.21 -16.12 4.77
N GLU A 143 -3.95 -16.91 3.99
CA GLU A 143 -3.80 -17.05 2.55
C GLU A 143 -4.95 -16.36 1.82
N VAL A 144 -4.62 -15.42 0.94
CA VAL A 144 -5.58 -14.74 0.08
C VAL A 144 -5.29 -15.17 -1.36
N ARG A 145 -6.29 -15.69 -2.08
CA ARG A 145 -6.15 -16.09 -3.48
C ARG A 145 -7.41 -15.82 -4.29
N PHE A 146 -7.25 -15.75 -5.61
CA PHE A 146 -8.39 -15.62 -6.51
C PHE A 146 -9.17 -16.94 -6.65
N ALA A 147 -10.49 -16.85 -6.77
CA ALA A 147 -11.40 -17.96 -7.01
C ALA A 147 -12.59 -17.51 -7.89
N GLU A 148 -13.55 -18.42 -8.13
CA GLU A 148 -14.78 -18.12 -8.87
C GLU A 148 -15.81 -17.35 -8.02
N ALA A 149 -15.84 -17.60 -6.71
CA ALA A 149 -16.72 -16.95 -5.75
C ALA A 149 -15.95 -16.45 -4.52
N ASP A 150 -16.48 -15.43 -3.86
CA ASP A 150 -15.96 -14.94 -2.59
C ASP A 150 -16.29 -15.94 -1.49
N ALA A 151 -15.30 -16.33 -0.67
CA ALA A 151 -15.51 -17.17 0.50
C ALA A 151 -14.41 -16.93 1.54
N LEU A 152 -14.76 -17.05 2.82
CA LEU A 152 -13.80 -16.98 3.93
C LEU A 152 -13.86 -18.29 4.69
N LEU A 153 -12.71 -18.93 4.91
CA LEU A 153 -12.59 -20.10 5.75
C LEU A 153 -11.63 -19.84 6.92
N VAL A 154 -12.03 -20.24 8.11
CA VAL A 154 -11.20 -20.23 9.33
C VAL A 154 -11.13 -21.64 9.88
N ASP A 155 -9.94 -22.22 9.92
CA ASP A 155 -9.70 -23.63 10.26
C ASP A 155 -10.60 -24.61 9.49
N GLY A 156 -10.83 -24.30 8.20
CA GLY A 156 -11.69 -25.08 7.30
C GLY A 156 -13.20 -24.90 7.50
N ARG A 157 -13.64 -23.98 8.38
CA ARG A 157 -15.05 -23.61 8.56
C ARG A 157 -15.36 -22.34 7.80
N GLU A 158 -16.44 -22.36 7.02
CA GLU A 158 -16.89 -21.19 6.27
C GLU A 158 -17.45 -20.13 7.22
N GLU A 159 -16.96 -18.90 7.08
CA GLU A 159 -17.37 -17.71 7.82
C GLU A 159 -18.07 -16.73 6.87
N GLU A 160 -19.04 -15.97 7.39
CA GLU A 160 -19.80 -15.04 6.57
C GLU A 160 -19.03 -13.74 6.30
N GLY A 161 -18.99 -13.33 5.04
CA GLY A 161 -18.38 -12.08 4.61
C GLY A 161 -16.85 -12.14 4.64
N ASN A 162 -16.22 -11.17 5.30
CA ASN A 162 -14.78 -10.97 5.28
C ASN A 162 -14.17 -10.67 6.66
N LEU A 163 -14.86 -11.09 7.72
CA LEU A 163 -14.52 -10.84 9.11
C LEU A 163 -13.99 -12.10 9.76
N VAL A 164 -12.72 -12.12 10.11
CA VAL A 164 -12.11 -13.20 10.91
C VAL A 164 -12.28 -12.88 12.39
N PRO A 165 -12.96 -13.73 13.17
CA PRO A 165 -13.03 -13.58 14.62
C PRO A 165 -11.64 -13.84 15.23
N LEU A 166 -11.15 -12.88 16.03
CA LEU A 166 -9.87 -12.98 16.71
C LEU A 166 -10.06 -13.52 18.12
N THR A 167 -9.42 -14.65 18.41
CA THR A 167 -9.38 -15.31 19.72
C THR A 167 -7.94 -15.38 20.19
N ASP A 168 -7.71 -15.24 21.50
CA ASP A 168 -6.38 -15.36 22.10
C ASP A 168 -6.26 -16.70 22.85
N ASP A 169 -6.10 -17.80 22.10
CA ASP A 169 -6.01 -19.16 22.64
C ASP A 169 -4.61 -19.78 22.53
N GLY A 170 -3.65 -19.03 21.97
CA GLY A 170 -2.25 -19.42 21.80
C GLY A 170 -2.00 -20.45 20.69
N ARG A 171 -3.02 -20.79 19.88
CA ARG A 171 -2.88 -21.71 18.76
C ARG A 171 -2.56 -20.96 17.46
N THR A 172 -2.29 -21.73 16.41
CA THR A 172 -2.19 -21.22 15.06
C THR A 172 -3.50 -21.51 14.34
N HIS A 173 -4.13 -20.47 13.81
CA HIS A 173 -5.34 -20.58 13.00
C HIS A 173 -4.99 -20.41 11.52
N GLN A 174 -5.59 -21.24 10.68
CA GLN A 174 -5.49 -21.15 9.23
C GLN A 174 -6.65 -20.31 8.70
N VAL A 175 -6.37 -19.27 7.92
CA VAL A 175 -7.39 -18.42 7.31
C VAL A 175 -7.20 -18.45 5.79
N GLU A 176 -8.24 -18.82 5.07
CA GLU A 176 -8.26 -18.78 3.61
C GLU A 176 -9.33 -17.79 3.15
N LEU A 177 -8.91 -16.72 2.47
CA LEU A 177 -9.81 -15.80 1.80
C LEU A 177 -9.76 -16.05 0.29
N LEU A 178 -10.88 -16.51 -0.25
CA LEU A 178 -11.12 -16.64 -1.68
C LEU A 178 -11.77 -15.36 -2.19
N VAL A 179 -11.18 -14.76 -3.22
CA VAL A 179 -11.66 -13.52 -3.82
C VAL A 179 -12.11 -13.78 -5.25
N ALA A 180 -13.37 -13.52 -5.56
CA ALA A 180 -13.91 -13.60 -6.90
C ALA A 180 -13.20 -12.60 -7.83
N ARG A 181 -12.83 -13.05 -9.02
CA ARG A 181 -12.28 -12.15 -10.06
C ARG A 181 -13.36 -11.21 -10.57
N ARG A 182 -13.45 -10.03 -9.98
CA ARG A 182 -14.30 -8.96 -10.48
C ARG A 182 -13.58 -8.30 -11.67
N HIS A 183 -14.02 -8.63 -12.89
CA HIS A 183 -13.66 -7.87 -14.08
C HIS A 183 -14.32 -6.48 -13.97
N GLY A 184 -13.56 -5.51 -13.43
CA GLY A 184 -13.82 -4.08 -13.52
C GLY A 184 -15.28 -3.61 -13.41
N ALA A 185 -15.81 -3.54 -12.18
CA ALA A 185 -16.69 -2.46 -11.72
C ALA A 185 -16.87 -2.58 -10.21
N ALA A 186 -16.80 -1.45 -9.51
CA ALA A 186 -16.85 -1.32 -8.07
C ALA A 186 -18.10 -1.95 -7.46
N ILE A 187 -17.95 -2.64 -6.32
CA ILE A 187 -19.06 -2.86 -5.40
C ILE A 187 -19.11 -1.67 -4.45
N ALA A 188 -20.26 -1.01 -4.42
CA ALA A 188 -20.57 0.04 -3.47
C ALA A 188 -20.36 -0.49 -2.05
N ALA A 189 -19.52 0.18 -1.27
CA ALA A 189 -19.53 0.04 0.17
C ALA A 189 -20.95 0.34 0.67
N ALA A 190 -21.46 -0.49 1.57
CA ALA A 190 -22.72 -0.25 2.24
C ALA A 190 -22.71 1.17 2.83
N SER A 191 -23.72 1.95 2.46
CA SER A 191 -23.91 3.31 2.92
C SER A 191 -24.09 3.32 4.45
N GLU A 192 -23.08 3.74 5.19
CA GLU A 192 -23.30 4.26 6.54
C GLU A 192 -23.79 5.70 6.42
N GLU A 193 -25.00 5.95 6.92
CA GLU A 193 -25.56 7.29 7.07
C GLU A 193 -24.62 8.15 7.94
N PRO A 194 -24.22 9.35 7.50
CA PRO A 194 -23.42 10.23 8.33
C PRO A 194 -24.26 10.73 9.51
N GLN A 195 -23.96 10.23 10.71
CA GLN A 195 -24.50 10.81 11.95
C GLN A 195 -24.03 12.26 12.07
N SER A 196 -24.98 13.18 11.91
CA SER A 196 -24.81 14.61 12.16
C SER A 196 -24.35 14.84 13.59
N LYS A 197 -23.10 15.24 13.78
CA LYS A 197 -22.63 15.82 15.05
C LYS A 197 -22.69 17.33 14.94
N SER A 198 -23.84 17.90 15.30
CA SER A 198 -23.96 19.32 15.61
C SER A 198 -23.13 19.62 16.85
N ILE A 199 -22.05 20.39 16.72
CA ILE A 199 -21.37 21.01 17.86
C ILE A 199 -22.13 22.30 18.18
N THR A 200 -22.67 22.39 19.39
CA THR A 200 -23.08 23.65 20.04
C THR A 200 -22.02 24.01 21.06
#